data_AF-A0A7S1MTN1-F1
#
_entry.id   AF-A0A7S1MTN1-F1
#
_cell.length_a   1.000
_cell.length_b   1.000
_cell.length_c   1.000
_cell.angle_alpha   90.00
_cell.angle_beta   90.00
_cell.angle_gamma   90.00
#
_symmetry.space_group_name_H-M   'P 1'
#
loop_
_entity.id
_entity.type
_entity.pdbx_description
1 polymer ?
#
loop_
_entity_poly.entity_id
_entity_poly.type
_entity_poly.pdbx_seq_one_letter_code
_entity_poly.pdbx_strand_id
1 'polypeptide(L)'
;ELQVLGLNRALEVQMLESKGSVKERRFTAKMPERPLSEYRRAFVPLTAHYGAKLLERCKGDLEENCVISKERRKLYTDVIGLCHDRIYEDNLISLWEGERSKLPSRKSLEAKLFDRSTTIIHAARGDVLAGGAIIKECRVKALALTSTTGTLGVGADHGPEGYSGQTFVGYIDSCASVPGSHAGSAIWDVVTKMGFVMVACHPILLQSTVDFWMAKGMKRFDVNVHKECEDFRNSLMVLTQGKVKCELADLAEALPPSHLPLFVWLSTKCAEIQDDVDSASRVFVPDDPENYF
;
A
#
# COMPACT_ATOMS: atom_id res chain seq x y z
N GLU A 1 -18.94 5.10 -20.29
CA GLU A 1 -17.70 5.11 -21.09
C GLU A 1 -16.53 5.34 -20.16
N LEU A 2 -15.45 4.56 -20.26
CA LEU A 2 -14.32 4.54 -19.31
C LEU A 2 -13.01 4.64 -20.10
N GLN A 3 -12.15 5.59 -19.72
CA GLN A 3 -10.77 5.71 -20.20
C GLN A 3 -9.82 5.45 -19.05
N VAL A 4 -8.76 4.68 -19.33
CA VAL A 4 -7.61 4.46 -18.45
C VAL A 4 -6.46 5.27 -19.03
N LEU A 5 -6.02 6.33 -18.34
CA LEU A 5 -4.73 6.95 -18.61
C LEU A 5 -3.80 6.56 -17.47
N GLY A 6 -2.98 5.54 -17.71
CA GLY A 6 -1.83 5.25 -16.87
C GLY A 6 -0.76 6.30 -17.14
N LEU A 7 -0.43 7.12 -16.14
CA LEU A 7 0.71 8.04 -16.23
C LEU A 7 1.83 7.49 -15.36
N ASN A 8 2.86 6.98 -16.02
CA ASN A 8 4.18 6.81 -15.42
C ASN A 8 5.18 7.67 -16.20
N ARG A 9 5.97 8.42 -15.41
CA ARG A 9 7.11 9.29 -15.76
C ARG A 9 6.84 10.64 -16.46
N ALA A 10 7.57 11.61 -15.91
CA ALA A 10 8.01 12.90 -16.42
C ALA A 10 7.10 14.12 -16.25
N LEU A 11 7.69 15.12 -15.58
CA LEU A 11 7.73 16.53 -15.93
C LEU A 11 6.75 17.07 -17.01
N GLU A 12 6.19 18.23 -16.66
CA GLU A 12 5.70 19.32 -17.54
C GLU A 12 4.27 19.26 -18.13
N VAL A 13 3.45 20.18 -17.61
CA VAL A 13 2.65 21.21 -18.30
C VAL A 13 2.17 20.89 -19.73
N GLN A 14 0.85 20.80 -19.89
CA GLN A 14 0.13 21.70 -20.80
C GLN A 14 -1.37 21.75 -20.48
N MET A 15 -1.85 22.98 -20.26
CA MET A 15 -3.26 23.34 -20.29
C MET A 15 -3.80 23.15 -21.71
N LEU A 16 -4.92 22.46 -21.83
CA LEU A 16 -5.82 22.64 -22.97
C LEU A 16 -7.19 22.99 -22.42
N GLU A 17 -7.52 24.27 -22.56
CA GLU A 17 -8.87 24.79 -22.39
C GLU A 17 -9.79 24.11 -23.41
N SER A 18 -10.90 23.55 -22.94
CA SER A 18 -12.07 23.36 -23.78
C SER A 18 -13.29 23.96 -23.10
N LYS A 19 -13.81 25.01 -23.72
CA LYS A 19 -15.04 25.71 -23.36
C LYS A 19 -16.22 24.77 -23.63
N GLY A 20 -17.07 24.55 -22.62
CA GLY A 20 -18.30 23.79 -22.79
C GLY A 20 -19.30 24.07 -21.66
N SER A 21 -20.28 24.92 -21.95
CA SER A 21 -21.43 25.22 -21.10
C SER A 21 -22.37 24.01 -20.99
N VAL A 22 -22.79 23.62 -19.78
CA VAL A 22 -24.00 22.79 -19.59
C VAL A 22 -24.78 23.23 -18.35
N LYS A 23 -26.10 23.37 -18.56
CA LYS A 23 -27.15 23.90 -17.69
C LYS A 23 -27.43 23.06 -16.43
N GLU A 24 -27.73 23.75 -15.34
CA GLU A 24 -28.32 23.17 -14.12
C GLU A 24 -29.66 22.47 -14.41
N ARG A 25 -29.82 21.25 -13.90
CA ARG A 25 -31.13 20.64 -13.65
C ARG A 25 -31.19 20.17 -12.20
N ARG A 26 -32.13 20.74 -11.44
CA ARG A 26 -32.60 20.20 -10.16
C ARG A 26 -33.28 18.85 -10.40
N PHE A 27 -32.96 17.85 -9.58
CA PHE A 27 -33.77 16.64 -9.44
C PHE A 27 -34.04 16.36 -7.96
N THR A 28 -35.32 16.18 -7.66
CA THR A 28 -35.89 15.72 -6.40
C THR A 28 -35.96 14.18 -6.34
N ALA A 29 -36.06 13.69 -5.11
CA ALA A 29 -35.94 12.32 -4.62
C ALA A 29 -36.74 11.19 -5.32
N LYS A 30 -36.12 10.00 -5.40
CA LYS A 30 -36.54 8.71 -4.78
C LYS A 30 -35.69 7.59 -5.39
N MET A 31 -34.97 6.82 -4.57
CA MET A 31 -34.22 5.65 -5.03
C MET A 31 -35.14 4.42 -5.12
N PRO A 32 -35.19 3.72 -6.27
CA PRO A 32 -35.83 2.43 -6.37
C PRO A 32 -34.87 1.32 -5.89
N GLU A 33 -35.40 0.36 -5.14
CA GLU A 33 -34.71 -0.90 -4.87
C GLU A 33 -34.56 -1.67 -6.20
N ARG A 34 -33.31 -1.91 -6.62
CA ARG A 34 -32.98 -2.72 -7.80
C ARG A 34 -32.25 -4.00 -7.41
N PRO A 35 -32.36 -5.07 -8.23
CA PRO A 35 -31.80 -6.37 -7.91
C PRO A 35 -30.27 -6.34 -7.86
N LEU A 36 -29.69 -7.08 -6.90
CA LEU A 36 -28.25 -7.20 -6.65
C LEU A 36 -27.40 -7.69 -7.85
N SER A 37 -28.02 -8.11 -8.95
CA SER A 37 -27.34 -8.55 -10.18
C SER A 37 -26.84 -7.40 -11.07
N GLU A 38 -27.15 -6.14 -10.75
CA GLU A 38 -26.72 -4.93 -11.49
C GLU A 38 -25.57 -4.15 -10.82
N TYR A 39 -24.85 -4.73 -9.86
CA TYR A 39 -23.57 -4.16 -9.39
C TYR A 39 -22.47 -4.33 -10.46
N ARG A 40 -22.65 -3.66 -11.60
CA ARG A 40 -21.57 -3.40 -12.57
C ARG A 40 -20.48 -2.66 -11.81
N ARG A 41 -19.32 -3.32 -11.65
CA ARG A 41 -18.10 -2.80 -11.02
C ARG A 41 -17.90 -1.34 -11.43
N ALA A 42 -18.17 -0.42 -10.51
CA ALA A 42 -17.88 0.98 -10.71
C ALA A 42 -16.36 1.13 -10.70
N PHE A 43 -15.78 1.49 -11.84
CA PHE A 43 -14.36 1.83 -11.90
C PHE A 43 -14.20 3.26 -11.41
N VAL A 44 -13.66 3.34 -10.19
CA VAL A 44 -13.21 4.54 -9.52
C VAL A 44 -11.94 5.04 -10.23
N PRO A 45 -11.86 6.29 -10.73
CA PRO A 45 -10.59 6.85 -11.19
C PRO A 45 -9.60 6.80 -10.03
N LEU A 46 -8.57 5.99 -10.21
CA LEU A 46 -7.50 5.77 -9.25
C LEU A 46 -6.25 6.44 -9.80
N THR A 47 -5.89 7.57 -9.21
CA THR A 47 -4.63 8.24 -9.46
C THR A 47 -3.65 7.85 -8.37
N ALA A 48 -2.68 6.98 -8.71
CA ALA A 48 -1.50 6.76 -7.89
C ALA A 48 -0.48 7.84 -8.23
N HIS A 49 -0.09 8.65 -7.25
CA HIS A 49 0.86 9.73 -7.45
C HIS A 49 2.22 9.39 -6.84
N TYR A 50 3.23 9.22 -7.68
CA TYR A 50 4.64 9.16 -7.28
C TYR A 50 5.18 10.58 -7.05
N GLY A 51 4.62 11.29 -6.06
CA GLY A 51 4.93 12.69 -5.78
C GLY A 51 6.01 12.93 -4.72
N ALA A 52 6.52 11.86 -4.09
CA ALA A 52 7.31 11.97 -2.87
C ALA A 52 8.58 12.84 -3.01
N LYS A 53 9.26 12.79 -4.16
CA LYS A 53 10.46 13.63 -4.42
C LYS A 53 10.19 15.14 -4.43
N LEU A 54 8.98 15.59 -4.78
CA LEU A 54 8.62 17.01 -4.75
C LEU A 54 8.28 17.48 -3.32
N LEU A 55 7.69 16.58 -2.53
CA LEU A 55 7.37 16.84 -1.13
C LEU A 55 8.62 16.95 -0.24
N GLU A 56 9.74 16.34 -0.62
CA GLU A 56 11.03 16.46 0.09
C GLU A 56 11.53 17.90 0.27
N ARG A 57 11.21 18.79 -0.67
CA ARG A 57 11.63 20.21 -0.60
C ARG A 57 10.74 21.03 0.33
N CYS A 58 9.62 20.45 0.77
CA CYS A 58 8.65 21.08 1.63
C CYS A 58 9.00 20.71 3.07
N LYS A 59 9.71 21.60 3.78
CA LYS A 59 9.98 21.43 5.21
C LYS A 59 8.71 21.81 6.01
N GLY A 60 7.83 20.86 6.31
CA GLY A 60 6.75 21.09 7.28
C GLY A 60 5.40 20.53 6.86
N ASP A 61 4.50 21.42 6.43
CA ASP A 61 3.09 21.17 6.19
C ASP A 61 2.68 21.47 4.73
N LEU A 62 1.45 21.11 4.38
CA LEU A 62 0.87 21.35 3.07
C LEU A 62 0.57 22.84 2.81
N GLU A 63 0.70 23.74 3.79
CA GLU A 63 0.16 25.10 3.72
C GLU A 63 1.11 26.12 3.07
N GLU A 64 2.23 26.46 3.73
CA GLU A 64 2.95 27.72 3.41
C GLU A 64 4.17 27.57 2.48
N ASN A 65 4.74 26.37 2.31
CA ASN A 65 5.96 26.20 1.50
C ASN A 65 5.92 24.96 0.59
N CYS A 66 4.72 24.41 0.36
CA CYS A 66 4.58 23.18 -0.39
C CYS A 66 4.42 23.44 -1.90
N VAL A 67 5.41 23.00 -2.70
CA VAL A 67 5.40 23.09 -4.18
C VAL A 67 4.51 22.00 -4.78
N ILE A 68 3.23 22.07 -4.47
CA ILE A 68 2.18 21.22 -5.04
C ILE A 68 1.03 22.10 -5.53
N SER A 69 0.35 21.68 -6.60
CA SER A 69 -0.81 22.39 -7.09
C SER A 69 -1.94 22.36 -6.05
N LYS A 70 -2.84 23.35 -6.10
CA LYS A 70 -3.99 23.44 -5.18
C LYS A 70 -4.89 22.19 -5.29
N GLU A 71 -5.02 21.64 -6.49
CA GLU A 71 -5.80 20.44 -6.77
C GLU A 71 -5.18 19.23 -6.08
N ARG A 72 -3.86 19.04 -6.19
CA ARG A 72 -3.17 17.92 -5.53
C ARG A 72 -3.18 18.07 -4.00
N ARG A 73 -3.01 19.30 -3.50
CA ARG A 73 -3.15 19.61 -2.07
C ARG A 73 -4.51 19.18 -1.55
N LYS A 74 -5.57 19.54 -2.26
CA LYS A 74 -6.94 19.15 -1.94
C LYS A 74 -7.08 17.62 -1.87
N LEU A 75 -6.59 16.87 -2.86
CA LEU A 75 -6.66 15.41 -2.85
C LEU A 75 -5.97 14.80 -1.62
N TYR A 76 -4.81 15.34 -1.22
CA TYR A 76 -4.09 14.88 -0.03
C TYR A 76 -4.85 15.19 1.25
N THR A 77 -5.34 16.42 1.39
CA THR A 77 -6.18 16.83 2.54
C THR A 77 -7.44 15.96 2.64
N ASP A 78 -8.09 15.67 1.51
CA ASP A 78 -9.30 14.86 1.43
C ASP A 78 -9.01 13.41 1.88
N VAL A 79 -7.91 12.79 1.40
CA VAL A 79 -7.49 11.45 1.84
C VAL A 79 -7.12 11.42 3.33
N ILE A 80 -6.36 12.40 3.82
CA ILE A 80 -6.00 12.49 5.24
C ILE A 80 -7.25 12.62 6.10
N GLY A 81 -8.17 13.51 5.72
CA GLY A 81 -9.43 13.73 6.43
C GLY A 81 -10.25 12.44 6.51
N LEU A 82 -10.46 11.77 5.36
CA LEU A 82 -11.22 10.53 5.33
C LEU A 82 -10.56 9.42 6.18
N CYS A 83 -9.25 9.21 6.04
CA CYS A 83 -8.53 8.20 6.82
C CYS A 83 -8.60 8.52 8.31
N HIS A 84 -8.39 9.79 8.69
CA HIS A 84 -8.43 10.21 10.09
C HIS A 84 -9.82 9.97 10.69
N ASP A 85 -10.86 10.43 10.00
CA ASP A 85 -12.23 10.36 10.49
C ASP A 85 -12.69 8.89 10.61
N ARG A 86 -12.47 8.08 9.58
CA ARG A 86 -12.94 6.69 9.53
C ARG A 86 -12.18 5.74 10.45
N ILE A 87 -10.89 5.97 10.67
CA ILE A 87 -10.04 5.08 11.48
C ILE A 87 -10.13 5.48 12.96
N TYR A 88 -10.06 6.78 13.26
CA TYR A 88 -9.93 7.27 14.63
C TYR A 88 -11.22 7.85 15.19
N GLU A 89 -11.84 8.84 14.53
CA GLU A 89 -13.00 9.55 15.09
C GLU A 89 -14.25 8.66 15.17
N ASP A 90 -14.57 7.95 14.09
CA ASP A 90 -15.73 7.05 14.04
C ASP A 90 -15.64 5.90 15.05
N ASN A 91 -14.41 5.56 15.47
CA ASN A 91 -14.13 4.48 16.41
C ASN A 91 -13.63 5.01 17.77
N LEU A 92 -13.82 6.29 18.06
CA LEU A 92 -13.36 6.95 19.28
C LEU A 92 -13.86 6.22 20.53
N ILE A 93 -15.13 5.82 20.55
CA ILE A 93 -15.71 5.13 21.72
C ILE A 93 -15.21 3.68 21.79
N SER A 94 -15.24 2.96 20.67
CA SER A 94 -15.00 1.51 20.65
C SER A 94 -13.53 1.11 20.77
N LEU A 95 -12.62 1.93 20.26
CA LEU A 95 -11.18 1.63 20.24
C LEU A 95 -10.37 2.52 21.18
N TRP A 96 -10.91 3.67 21.57
CA TRP A 96 -10.17 4.70 22.31
C TRP A 96 -10.88 5.16 23.58
N GLU A 97 -11.88 4.40 24.06
CA GLU A 97 -12.57 4.64 25.34
C GLU A 97 -13.21 6.04 25.45
N GLY A 98 -13.46 6.70 24.32
CA GLY A 98 -13.96 8.08 24.28
C GLY A 98 -12.88 9.16 24.48
N GLU A 99 -11.61 8.79 24.67
CA GLU A 99 -10.53 9.73 24.97
C GLU A 99 -9.88 10.32 23.71
N ARG A 100 -10.39 11.47 23.27
CA ARG A 100 -9.90 12.14 22.05
C ARG A 100 -8.42 12.55 22.12
N SER A 101 -7.87 12.79 23.32
CA SER A 101 -6.45 13.12 23.51
C SER A 101 -5.50 11.98 23.13
N LYS A 102 -5.97 10.73 23.09
CA LYS A 102 -5.19 9.56 22.66
C LYS A 102 -5.14 9.43 21.13
N LEU A 103 -6.00 10.13 20.39
CA LEU A 103 -6.04 10.02 18.93
C LEU A 103 -4.84 10.70 18.28
N PRO A 104 -4.24 10.08 17.25
CA PRO A 104 -3.32 10.78 16.36
C PRO A 104 -3.98 12.02 15.77
N SER A 105 -3.25 13.13 15.71
CA SER A 105 -3.77 14.33 15.06
C SER A 105 -3.78 14.19 13.53
N ARG A 106 -4.63 14.95 12.82
CA ARG A 106 -4.57 15.03 11.35
C ARG A 106 -3.18 15.44 10.86
N LYS A 107 -2.51 16.35 11.57
CA LYS A 107 -1.12 16.75 11.28
C LYS A 107 -0.14 15.59 11.38
N SER A 108 -0.37 14.64 12.30
CA SER A 108 0.45 13.44 12.42
C SER A 108 0.31 12.51 11.22
N LEU A 109 -0.88 12.45 10.59
CA LEU A 109 -1.09 11.73 9.33
C LEU A 109 -0.49 12.49 8.15
N GLU A 110 -0.66 13.81 8.14
CA GLU A 110 -0.10 14.69 7.12
C GLU A 110 1.43 14.60 7.05
N ALA A 111 2.11 14.54 8.19
CA ALA A 111 3.55 14.33 8.27
C ALA A 111 4.01 13.07 7.51
N LYS A 112 3.16 12.04 7.42
CA LYS A 112 3.48 10.79 6.70
C LYS A 112 3.54 10.98 5.18
N LEU A 113 2.91 12.03 4.63
CA LEU A 113 2.97 12.35 3.21
C LEU A 113 4.36 12.77 2.75
N PHE A 114 5.15 13.36 3.65
CA PHE A 114 6.48 13.91 3.35
C PHE A 114 7.59 12.85 3.42
N ASP A 115 7.24 11.61 3.74
CA ASP A 115 8.13 10.47 3.65
C ASP A 115 8.33 10.07 2.18
N ARG A 116 9.59 9.96 1.77
CA ARG A 116 10.01 9.66 0.39
C ARG A 116 9.44 8.35 -0.16
N SER A 117 9.14 7.44 0.76
CA SER A 117 8.60 6.12 0.45
C SER A 117 7.07 6.10 0.35
N THR A 118 6.39 7.22 0.59
CA THR A 118 4.93 7.27 0.63
C THR A 118 4.31 7.43 -0.74
N THR A 119 3.31 6.59 -1.03
CA THR A 119 2.38 6.68 -2.15
C THR A 119 0.97 6.92 -1.62
N ILE A 120 0.28 7.89 -2.20
CA ILE A 120 -1.13 8.18 -1.88
C ILE A 120 -2.02 7.66 -2.99
N ILE A 121 -3.05 6.92 -2.57
CA ILE A 121 -4.09 6.39 -3.43
C ILE A 121 -5.37 7.15 -3.11
N HIS A 122 -5.88 7.87 -4.10
CA HIS A 122 -7.17 8.56 -4.03
C HIS A 122 -8.19 7.81 -4.87
N ALA A 123 -9.31 7.43 -4.25
CA ALA A 123 -10.40 6.72 -4.91
C ALA A 123 -11.67 7.59 -4.87
N ALA A 124 -12.14 8.06 -6.04
CA ALA A 124 -13.38 8.82 -6.18
C ALA A 124 -14.50 8.07 -6.92
N ARG A 125 -15.75 8.44 -6.64
CA ARG A 125 -16.92 8.04 -7.41
C ARG A 125 -17.57 9.29 -8.00
N GLY A 126 -17.33 9.54 -9.29
CA GLY A 126 -17.57 10.86 -9.87
C GLY A 126 -16.58 11.85 -9.28
N ASP A 127 -17.07 13.02 -8.84
CA ASP A 127 -16.23 14.07 -8.23
C ASP A 127 -16.14 13.99 -6.70
N VAL A 128 -16.64 12.89 -6.11
CA VAL A 128 -16.71 12.71 -4.66
C VAL A 128 -15.71 11.65 -4.21
N LEU A 129 -14.88 11.97 -3.21
CA LEU A 129 -14.00 11.00 -2.56
C LEU A 129 -14.81 9.85 -1.96
N ALA A 130 -14.44 8.63 -2.34
CA ALA A 130 -15.06 7.38 -1.89
C ALA A 130 -14.10 6.54 -1.03
N GLY A 131 -12.79 6.73 -1.15
CA GLY A 131 -11.77 6.03 -0.39
C GLY A 131 -10.40 6.65 -0.54
N GLY A 132 -9.51 6.33 0.39
CA GLY A 132 -8.13 6.79 0.37
C GLY A 132 -7.20 5.79 1.05
N ALA A 133 -5.95 5.75 0.60
CA ALA A 133 -4.91 5.01 1.29
C ALA A 133 -3.56 5.72 1.25
N ILE A 134 -2.78 5.52 2.31
CA ILE A 134 -1.40 5.94 2.49
C ILE A 134 -0.57 4.64 2.55
N ILE A 135 0.26 4.43 1.53
CA ILE A 135 1.10 3.25 1.39
C ILE A 135 2.56 3.68 1.53
N LYS A 136 3.35 3.01 2.36
CA LYS A 136 4.78 3.24 2.47
C LYS A 136 5.57 2.09 1.86
N GLU A 137 6.64 2.42 1.16
CA GLU A 137 7.62 1.43 0.72
C GLU A 137 8.66 1.21 1.84
N CYS A 138 8.59 0.06 2.50
CA CYS A 138 9.56 -0.37 3.50
C CYS A 138 10.62 -1.25 2.85
N ARG A 139 11.88 -1.10 3.29
CA ARG A 139 12.98 -2.00 2.93
C ARG A 139 13.25 -2.94 4.09
N VAL A 140 13.24 -4.24 3.81
CA VAL A 140 13.38 -5.28 4.83
C VAL A 140 14.63 -6.08 4.52
N LYS A 141 15.43 -6.38 5.55
CA LYS A 141 16.60 -7.24 5.42
C LYS A 141 16.19 -8.58 4.81
N ALA A 142 16.98 -9.05 3.86
CA ALA A 142 16.76 -10.30 3.17
C ALA A 142 18.09 -10.96 2.82
N LEU A 143 18.03 -12.27 2.58
CA LEU A 143 19.14 -13.06 2.06
C LEU A 143 18.76 -13.58 0.68
N ALA A 144 19.60 -13.34 -0.31
CA ALA A 144 19.50 -14.02 -1.59
C ALA A 144 20.17 -15.39 -1.49
N LEU A 145 19.41 -16.45 -1.75
CA LEU A 145 19.96 -17.79 -1.79
C LEU A 145 20.51 -18.06 -3.20
N THR A 146 21.78 -18.43 -3.30
CA THR A 146 22.36 -18.91 -4.54
C THR A 146 21.69 -20.25 -4.87
N SER A 147 20.83 -20.22 -5.88
CA SER A 147 20.17 -21.43 -6.37
C SER A 147 21.26 -22.41 -6.82
N THR A 148 21.55 -23.42 -6.00
CA THR A 148 22.37 -24.57 -6.40
C THR A 148 21.52 -25.47 -7.29
N THR A 149 21.06 -24.94 -8.42
CA THR A 149 20.54 -25.76 -9.50
C THR A 149 21.73 -26.46 -10.14
N GLY A 150 22.05 -27.67 -9.66
CA GLY A 150 22.65 -28.68 -10.53
C GLY A 150 24.00 -29.29 -10.15
N THR A 151 24.35 -29.46 -8.87
CA THR A 151 25.25 -30.58 -8.52
C THR A 151 25.05 -31.03 -7.08
N LEU A 152 24.60 -32.28 -6.89
CA LEU A 152 24.64 -33.04 -5.64
C LEU A 152 26.09 -33.38 -5.27
N GLY A 153 26.95 -32.35 -5.15
CA GLY A 153 28.34 -32.46 -4.76
C GLY A 153 28.48 -32.16 -3.28
N VAL A 154 28.62 -33.23 -2.49
CA VAL A 154 28.84 -33.24 -1.05
C VAL A 154 30.09 -32.42 -0.70
N GLY A 155 29.90 -31.20 -0.19
CA GLY A 155 30.91 -30.41 0.50
C GLY A 155 30.25 -29.75 1.71
N ALA A 156 30.40 -30.37 2.88
CA ALA A 156 29.55 -30.13 4.05
C ALA A 156 30.05 -29.07 5.05
N ASP A 157 31.05 -28.24 4.69
CA ASP A 157 31.74 -27.41 5.70
C ASP A 157 31.60 -25.89 5.53
N HIS A 158 30.91 -25.41 4.50
CA HIS A 158 30.53 -24.00 4.40
C HIS A 158 29.02 -23.95 4.24
N GLY A 159 28.33 -23.48 5.29
CA GLY A 159 26.89 -23.25 5.24
C GLY A 159 26.53 -22.40 4.01
N PRO A 160 25.33 -22.53 3.45
CA PRO A 160 24.95 -21.81 2.23
C PRO A 160 25.18 -20.32 2.43
N GLU A 161 26.23 -19.78 1.82
CA GLU A 161 26.53 -18.35 1.82
C GLU A 161 25.47 -17.67 0.96
N GLY A 162 24.48 -17.10 1.64
CA GLY A 162 23.51 -16.20 1.01
C GLY A 162 24.08 -14.79 0.96
N TYR A 163 23.81 -14.06 -0.11
CA TYR A 163 24.16 -12.64 -0.18
C TYR A 163 23.18 -11.84 0.68
N SER A 164 23.69 -10.96 1.54
CA SER A 164 22.84 -10.04 2.29
C SER A 164 22.33 -8.91 1.39
N GLY A 165 21.12 -8.46 1.68
CA GLY A 165 20.49 -7.38 0.94
C GLY A 165 19.14 -7.02 1.51
N GLN A 166 18.29 -6.45 0.67
CA GLN A 166 16.99 -5.92 1.04
C GLN A 166 15.91 -6.32 0.03
N THR A 167 14.69 -6.55 0.51
CA THR A 167 13.48 -6.67 -0.30
C THR A 167 12.54 -5.50 -0.03
N PHE A 168 11.66 -5.19 -0.98
CA PHE A 168 10.68 -4.10 -0.85
C PHE A 168 9.30 -4.62 -0.44
N VAL A 169 8.73 -3.95 0.55
CA VAL A 169 7.41 -4.26 1.14
C VAL A 169 6.51 -3.05 1.08
N GLY A 170 5.27 -3.24 0.62
CA GLY A 170 4.25 -2.21 0.69
C GLY A 170 3.56 -2.23 2.04
N TYR A 171 3.76 -1.23 2.89
CA TYR A 171 3.05 -1.08 4.15
C TYR A 171 1.81 -0.19 4.00
N ILE A 172 0.62 -0.73 4.23
CA ILE A 172 -0.62 0.05 4.29
C ILE A 172 -0.68 0.73 5.65
N ASP A 173 -0.22 1.97 5.70
CA ASP A 173 -0.21 2.75 6.93
C ASP A 173 -1.62 3.21 7.32
N SER A 174 -2.40 3.67 6.35
CA SER A 174 -3.79 4.11 6.54
C SER A 174 -4.59 3.74 5.32
N CYS A 175 -5.77 3.14 5.50
CA CYS A 175 -6.69 2.85 4.40
C CYS A 175 -8.13 2.94 4.90
N ALA A 176 -8.93 3.75 4.23
CA ALA A 176 -10.34 3.93 4.58
C ALA A 176 -11.21 4.05 3.32
N SER A 177 -12.47 3.66 3.48
CA SER A 177 -13.49 3.85 2.45
C SER A 177 -14.83 4.23 3.06
N VAL A 178 -15.61 4.99 2.31
CA VAL A 178 -17.01 5.26 2.63
C VAL A 178 -17.79 3.95 2.54
N PRO A 179 -18.64 3.61 3.54
CA PRO A 179 -19.47 2.41 3.52
C PRO A 179 -20.29 2.28 2.22
N GLY A 180 -20.36 1.07 1.66
CA GLY A 180 -21.11 0.77 0.43
C GLY A 180 -20.49 1.30 -0.87
N SER A 181 -19.35 2.01 -0.82
CA SER A 181 -18.71 2.55 -2.02
C SER A 181 -17.89 1.54 -2.82
N HIS A 182 -17.53 0.40 -2.20
CA HIS A 182 -16.55 -0.57 -2.70
C HIS A 182 -15.14 -0.01 -2.94
N ALA A 183 -14.84 1.23 -2.51
CA ALA A 183 -13.54 1.87 -2.78
C ALA A 183 -12.37 1.10 -2.15
N GLY A 184 -12.56 0.45 -0.99
CA GLY A 184 -11.52 -0.40 -0.38
C GLY A 184 -11.06 -1.55 -1.29
N SER A 185 -11.98 -2.17 -2.05
CA SER A 185 -11.59 -3.20 -3.03
C SER A 185 -10.84 -2.61 -4.22
N ALA A 186 -11.26 -1.45 -4.71
CA ALA A 186 -10.58 -0.78 -5.83
C ALA A 186 -9.16 -0.32 -5.44
N ILE A 187 -8.98 0.18 -4.20
CA ILE A 187 -7.67 0.50 -3.63
C ILE A 187 -6.80 -0.75 -3.56
N TRP A 188 -7.34 -1.86 -3.05
CA TRP A 188 -6.61 -3.13 -2.99
C TRP A 188 -6.16 -3.63 -4.37
N ASP A 189 -7.01 -3.52 -5.38
CA ASP A 189 -6.67 -3.90 -6.76
C ASP A 189 -5.51 -3.08 -7.33
N VAL A 190 -5.31 -1.85 -6.85
CA VAL A 190 -4.14 -1.03 -7.19
C VAL A 190 -2.92 -1.45 -6.39
N VAL A 191 -3.07 -1.66 -5.07
CA VAL A 191 -1.98 -2.09 -4.19
C VAL A 191 -1.37 -3.42 -4.66
N THR A 192 -2.17 -4.40 -5.07
CA THR A 192 -1.71 -5.69 -5.62
C THR A 192 -1.06 -5.61 -7.01
N LYS A 193 -1.10 -4.45 -7.66
CA LYS A 193 -0.38 -4.15 -8.90
C LYS A 193 0.89 -3.35 -8.65
N MET A 194 1.11 -2.87 -7.43
CA MET A 194 2.39 -2.30 -7.04
C MET A 194 3.42 -3.43 -7.00
N GLY A 195 4.60 -3.22 -7.56
CA GLY A 195 5.66 -4.24 -7.66
C GLY A 195 6.35 -4.58 -6.33
N PHE A 196 5.59 -4.77 -5.25
CA PHE A 196 6.09 -5.23 -3.97
C PHE A 196 6.09 -6.75 -3.90
N VAL A 197 7.06 -7.32 -3.19
CA VAL A 197 7.11 -8.77 -2.92
C VAL A 197 5.98 -9.17 -1.99
N MET A 198 5.64 -8.29 -1.05
CA MET A 198 4.54 -8.48 -0.12
C MET A 198 3.96 -7.14 0.30
N VAL A 199 2.76 -7.21 0.87
CA VAL A 199 2.03 -6.07 1.42
C VAL A 199 1.68 -6.38 2.88
N ALA A 200 1.96 -5.45 3.78
CA ALA A 200 1.74 -5.61 5.20
C ALA A 200 0.85 -4.50 5.76
N CYS A 201 0.11 -4.78 6.83
CA CYS A 201 -0.62 -3.76 7.58
C CYS A 201 -0.87 -4.18 9.03
N HIS A 202 -1.19 -3.19 9.86
CA HIS A 202 -1.67 -3.36 11.23
C HIS A 202 -3.12 -2.86 11.29
N PRO A 203 -4.13 -3.71 11.00
CA PRO A 203 -5.50 -3.24 10.91
C PRO A 203 -6.05 -2.87 12.29
N ILE A 204 -6.92 -1.86 12.33
CA ILE A 204 -7.78 -1.66 13.49
C ILE A 204 -8.62 -2.92 13.74
N LEU A 205 -8.77 -3.29 15.00
CA LEU A 205 -9.39 -4.55 15.43
C LEU A 205 -10.93 -4.51 15.39
N LEU A 206 -11.50 -3.87 14.37
CA LEU A 206 -12.90 -4.05 14.01
C LEU A 206 -13.02 -5.33 13.19
N GLN A 207 -13.95 -6.21 13.57
CA GLN A 207 -14.11 -7.51 12.91
C GLN A 207 -14.33 -7.35 11.40
N SER A 208 -15.14 -6.37 10.96
CA SER A 208 -15.38 -6.11 9.54
C SER A 208 -14.12 -5.70 8.76
N THR A 209 -13.19 -5.00 9.40
CA THR A 209 -11.88 -4.64 8.82
C THR A 209 -10.98 -5.87 8.71
N VAL A 210 -10.93 -6.69 9.76
CA VAL A 210 -10.19 -7.96 9.76
C VAL A 210 -10.71 -8.90 8.67
N ASP A 211 -12.03 -9.09 8.61
CA ASP A 211 -12.70 -9.93 7.62
C ASP A 211 -12.40 -9.46 6.20
N PHE A 212 -12.39 -8.14 5.98
CA PHE A 212 -12.02 -7.56 4.68
C PHE A 212 -10.59 -7.98 4.28
N TRP A 213 -9.60 -7.79 5.14
CA TRP A 213 -8.21 -8.13 4.81
C TRP A 213 -8.00 -9.63 4.60
N MET A 214 -8.62 -10.46 5.43
CA MET A 214 -8.59 -11.91 5.25
C MET A 214 -9.24 -12.33 3.93
N ALA A 215 -10.37 -11.73 3.56
CA ALA A 215 -11.03 -11.97 2.27
C ALA A 215 -10.18 -11.52 1.08
N LYS A 216 -9.23 -10.61 1.28
CA LYS A 216 -8.21 -10.22 0.29
C LYS A 216 -6.99 -11.14 0.28
N GLY A 217 -6.97 -12.19 1.10
CA GLY A 217 -5.89 -13.16 1.19
C GLY A 217 -4.74 -12.74 2.11
N MET A 218 -4.90 -11.68 2.92
CA MET A 218 -3.94 -11.39 3.98
C MET A 218 -4.04 -12.46 5.07
N LYS A 219 -2.88 -12.91 5.56
CA LYS A 219 -2.78 -13.82 6.70
C LYS A 219 -2.27 -13.06 7.92
N ARG A 220 -2.80 -13.38 9.09
CA ARG A 220 -2.29 -12.88 10.37
C ARG A 220 -1.02 -13.65 10.72
N PHE A 221 -0.01 -12.94 11.21
CA PHE A 221 1.23 -13.50 11.72
C PHE A 221 1.57 -12.91 13.10
N ASP A 222 2.10 -13.76 13.98
CA ASP A 222 2.66 -13.43 15.28
C ASP A 222 4.16 -13.76 15.29
N VAL A 223 4.98 -12.73 15.49
CA VAL A 223 6.45 -12.82 15.51
C VAL A 223 6.99 -13.72 16.62
N ASN A 224 6.18 -14.01 17.65
CA ASN A 224 6.57 -14.82 18.80
C ASN A 224 6.19 -16.31 18.63
N VAL A 225 5.39 -16.64 17.60
CA VAL A 225 4.95 -18.00 17.35
C VAL A 225 5.87 -18.62 16.30
N HIS A 226 6.79 -19.47 16.75
CA HIS A 226 7.82 -20.08 15.89
C HIS A 226 7.25 -20.68 14.59
N LYS A 227 6.15 -21.42 14.69
CA LYS A 227 5.47 -22.01 13.52
C LYS A 227 5.02 -20.97 12.50
N GLU A 228 4.48 -19.83 12.94
CA GLU A 228 4.03 -18.77 12.04
C GLU A 228 5.22 -18.07 11.37
N CYS A 229 6.34 -17.91 12.08
CA CYS A 229 7.60 -17.45 11.49
C CYS A 229 8.11 -18.39 10.39
N GLU A 230 8.07 -19.70 10.63
CA GLU A 230 8.46 -20.70 9.64
C GLU A 230 7.50 -20.72 8.44
N ASP A 231 6.19 -20.67 8.67
CA ASP A 231 5.17 -20.64 7.63
C ASP A 231 5.31 -19.41 6.73
N PHE A 232 5.58 -18.23 7.32
CA PHE A 232 5.89 -17.00 6.58
C PHE A 232 7.12 -17.20 5.69
N ARG A 233 8.24 -17.62 6.28
CA ARG A 233 9.52 -17.81 5.58
C ARG A 233 9.37 -18.80 4.42
N ASN A 234 8.74 -19.94 4.67
CA ASN A 234 8.53 -20.98 3.67
C ASN A 234 7.62 -20.50 2.54
N SER A 235 6.54 -19.78 2.86
CA SER A 235 5.63 -19.21 1.85
C SER A 235 6.36 -18.21 0.95
N LEU A 236 7.19 -17.33 1.54
CA LEU A 236 7.97 -16.37 0.78
C LEU A 236 9.02 -17.04 -0.11
N MET A 237 9.75 -18.03 0.41
CA MET A 237 10.71 -18.79 -0.37
C MET A 237 10.03 -19.48 -1.55
N VAL A 238 8.88 -20.14 -1.34
CA VAL A 238 8.13 -20.79 -2.43
C VAL A 238 7.73 -19.77 -3.50
N LEU A 239 7.19 -18.61 -3.10
CA LEU A 239 6.73 -17.58 -4.02
C LEU A 239 7.86 -16.90 -4.80
N THR A 240 9.04 -16.78 -4.19
CA THR A 240 10.23 -16.23 -4.83
C THR A 240 11.09 -17.31 -5.48
N GLN A 241 10.61 -18.56 -5.57
CA GLN A 241 11.32 -19.71 -6.12
C GLN A 241 12.70 -19.95 -5.47
N GLY A 242 12.76 -19.73 -4.16
CA GLY A 242 13.97 -19.86 -3.34
C GLY A 242 14.90 -18.65 -3.41
N LYS A 243 14.61 -17.62 -4.23
CA LYS A 243 15.54 -16.50 -4.43
C LYS A 243 15.71 -15.63 -3.19
N VAL A 244 14.62 -15.40 -2.45
CA VAL A 244 14.63 -14.46 -1.32
C VAL A 244 14.18 -15.17 -0.05
N LYS A 245 15.02 -15.08 0.98
CA LYS A 245 14.69 -15.44 2.35
C LYS A 245 14.59 -14.17 3.19
N CYS A 246 13.48 -14.01 3.89
CA CYS A 246 13.24 -12.93 4.85
C CYS A 246 12.66 -13.56 6.11
N GLU A 247 13.13 -13.13 7.28
CA GLU A 247 12.54 -13.56 8.54
C GLU A 247 11.38 -12.63 8.92
N LEU A 248 10.37 -13.17 9.61
CA LEU A 248 9.19 -12.39 10.03
C LEU A 248 9.57 -11.29 11.04
N ALA A 249 10.60 -11.53 11.86
CA ALA A 249 11.12 -10.55 12.80
C ALA A 249 11.76 -9.34 12.11
N ASP A 250 12.53 -9.56 11.03
CA ASP A 250 13.11 -8.48 10.23
C ASP A 250 12.02 -7.64 9.56
N LEU A 251 10.95 -8.29 9.08
CA LEU A 251 9.78 -7.58 8.58
C LEU A 251 9.16 -6.70 9.68
N ALA A 252 8.88 -7.26 10.85
CA ALA A 252 8.27 -6.48 11.95
C ALA A 252 9.15 -5.32 12.43
N GLU A 253 10.48 -5.50 12.46
CA GLU A 253 11.45 -4.45 12.79
C GLU A 253 11.42 -3.29 11.77
N ALA A 254 11.27 -3.61 10.49
CA ALA A 254 11.26 -2.62 9.41
C ALA A 254 9.93 -1.84 9.27
N LEU A 255 8.86 -2.32 9.88
CA LEU A 255 7.54 -1.67 9.86
C LEU A 255 7.39 -0.68 11.03
N PRO A 256 6.46 0.28 10.93
CA PRO A 256 6.13 1.14 12.07
C PRO A 256 5.73 0.30 13.30
N PRO A 257 6.24 0.64 14.50
CA PRO A 257 5.96 -0.13 15.70
C PRO A 257 4.47 -0.13 16.00
N SER A 258 3.95 -1.31 16.35
CA SER A 258 2.53 -1.52 16.59
C SER A 258 2.30 -2.63 17.60
N HIS A 259 1.29 -2.46 18.44
CA HIS A 259 0.78 -3.53 19.31
C HIS A 259 -0.36 -4.32 18.67
N LEU A 260 -0.80 -3.90 17.48
CA LEU A 260 -1.84 -4.60 16.72
C LEU A 260 -1.25 -5.79 15.97
N PRO A 261 -2.03 -6.84 15.67
CA PRO A 261 -1.54 -7.98 14.92
C PRO A 261 -1.06 -7.59 13.53
N LEU A 262 0.01 -8.23 13.08
CA LEU A 262 0.56 -8.04 11.75
C LEU A 262 -0.20 -8.89 10.73
N PHE A 263 -0.71 -8.26 9.69
CA PHE A 263 -1.31 -8.93 8.54
C PHE A 263 -0.39 -8.81 7.34
N VAL A 264 -0.19 -9.90 6.62
CA VAL A 264 0.69 -9.95 5.44
C VAL A 264 0.01 -10.65 4.28
N TRP A 265 0.06 -10.04 3.10
CA TRP A 265 -0.25 -10.66 1.82
C TRP A 265 1.04 -10.82 1.02
N LEU A 266 1.28 -12.02 0.51
CA LEU A 266 2.43 -12.30 -0.33
C LEU A 266 2.02 -12.24 -1.80
N SER A 267 2.79 -11.53 -2.62
CA SER A 267 2.44 -11.31 -4.02
C SER A 267 2.63 -12.59 -4.83
N THR A 268 1.57 -13.04 -5.49
CA THR A 268 1.64 -14.19 -6.42
C THR A 268 2.37 -13.84 -7.72
N LYS A 269 2.57 -12.54 -8.00
CA LYS A 269 3.22 -12.06 -9.21
C LYS A 269 4.75 -12.09 -9.12
N CYS A 270 5.33 -12.42 -7.97
CA CYS A 270 6.79 -12.51 -7.81
C CYS A 270 7.45 -13.47 -8.81
N ALA A 271 6.75 -14.53 -9.22
CA ALA A 271 7.24 -15.45 -10.24
C ALA A 271 7.28 -14.82 -11.65
N GLU A 272 6.35 -13.91 -11.96
CA GLU A 272 6.21 -13.24 -13.26
C GLU A 272 7.11 -11.99 -13.39
N ILE A 273 7.51 -11.40 -12.27
CA ILE A 273 8.35 -10.20 -12.19
C ILE A 273 9.77 -10.41 -12.77
N GLN A 274 10.16 -11.64 -13.09
CA GLN A 274 11.52 -11.99 -13.52
C GLN A 274 11.88 -11.48 -14.92
N ASP A 275 10.89 -11.21 -15.77
CA ASP A 275 11.14 -10.81 -17.17
C ASP A 275 11.29 -9.29 -17.36
N ASP A 276 11.00 -8.50 -16.32
CA ASP A 276 11.12 -7.04 -16.35
C ASP A 276 12.25 -6.57 -15.43
N VAL A 277 13.31 -6.02 -16.04
CA VAL A 277 14.54 -5.57 -15.36
C VAL A 277 14.23 -4.56 -14.24
N ASP A 278 13.27 -3.66 -14.45
CA ASP A 278 12.88 -2.67 -13.44
C ASP A 278 12.18 -3.34 -12.26
N SER A 279 11.38 -4.38 -12.52
CA SER A 279 10.64 -5.11 -11.48
C SER A 279 11.52 -6.12 -10.73
N ALA A 280 12.50 -6.73 -11.38
CA ALA A 280 13.48 -7.63 -10.76
C ALA A 280 14.29 -6.93 -9.65
N SER A 281 14.61 -5.64 -9.84
CA SER A 281 15.31 -4.81 -8.85
C SER A 281 14.52 -4.62 -7.54
N ARG A 282 13.22 -4.90 -7.54
CA ARG A 282 12.37 -4.77 -6.34
C ARG A 282 12.17 -6.08 -5.57
N VAL A 283 12.61 -7.20 -6.14
CA VAL A 283 12.57 -8.49 -5.45
C VAL A 283 13.72 -8.59 -4.44
N PHE A 284 14.91 -8.18 -4.85
CA PHE A 284 16.09 -8.19 -4.00
C PHE A 284 17.08 -7.13 -4.47
N VAL A 285 17.66 -6.39 -3.52
CA VAL A 285 18.76 -5.46 -3.74
C VAL A 285 19.90 -5.90 -2.84
N PRO A 286 21.04 -6.37 -3.40
CA PRO A 286 22.20 -6.74 -2.59
C PRO A 286 22.74 -5.52 -1.83
N ASP A 287 23.25 -5.75 -0.62
CA ASP A 287 23.95 -4.70 0.14
C ASP A 287 25.26 -4.30 -0.55
N ASP A 288 25.89 -5.26 -1.23
CA ASP A 288 27.09 -5.07 -2.04
C ASP A 288 26.82 -5.54 -3.50
N PRO A 289 26.41 -4.63 -4.38
CA PRO A 289 26.13 -4.96 -5.78
C PRO A 289 27.35 -5.43 -6.56
N GLU A 290 28.58 -5.07 -6.17
CA GLU A 290 29.80 -5.44 -6.90
C GLU A 290 30.13 -6.92 -6.71
N ASN A 291 29.78 -7.48 -5.55
CA ASN A 291 30.02 -8.88 -5.21
C ASN A 291 28.84 -9.81 -5.56
N TYR A 292 27.74 -9.28 -6.10
CA TYR A 292 26.51 -10.04 -6.38
C TYR A 292 26.43 -10.63 -7.80
N PHE A 293 27.18 -10.07 -8.77
CA PHE A 293 27.12 -10.43 -10.19
C PHE A 293 28.28 -11.32 -10.65
#